data_AF-A0A843GUW4-F1
#
_entry.id   AF-A0A843GUW4-F1
#
_cell.length_a   1.000
_cell.length_b   1.000
_cell.length_c   1.000
_cell.angle_alpha   90.00
_cell.angle_beta   90.00
_cell.angle_gamma   90.00
#
_symmetry.space_group_name_H-M   'P 1'
#
loop_
_entity.id
_entity.type
_entity.pdbx_description
1 polymer ?
#
loop_
_entity_poly.entity_id
_entity_poly.type
_entity_poly.pdbx_seq_one_letter_code
_entity_poly.pdbx_strand_id
1 'polypeptide(L)'
;TVTHNGAHRVTLVWKYNKVKTAEGAIVYDSCETVNRLSLGEAEMVEYAYSVADVMGIQYGPVHGEYMIDEDGPLLIEVNCRPCGANMPAEYLDRISGQHETDSILDSYLRPKRFFEELKKKYELYAYGTLKIFIIPKDIVAQSAPIMNIESKLKSFYGSTLMDIEQDSLFFPKTEDLHSSGGYVFMVNEDKAELEKNLNYLRKIESNAFSLIYSEDAMNYELKDDETYLNEIKPLVELFEEYGTGLFISDQFVDDAKILQIDYGQIDEVKGNFEFVLINLNKSLIDKNES
;
A
#
# COMPACT_ATOMS: atom_id res chain seq x y z
N THR A 1 13.07 19.04 -2.55
CA THR A 1 14.16 19.83 -3.16
C THR A 1 15.11 20.31 -2.06
N VAL A 2 16.40 20.43 -2.34
CA VAL A 2 17.39 21.02 -1.42
C VAL A 2 18.14 22.13 -2.14
N THR A 3 18.38 23.23 -1.45
CA THR A 3 18.96 24.44 -2.03
C THR A 3 20.31 24.78 -1.38
N HIS A 4 21.27 25.23 -2.20
CA HIS A 4 22.51 25.86 -1.74
C HIS A 4 22.86 27.09 -2.58
N ASN A 5 22.90 28.27 -1.96
CA ASN A 5 23.20 29.54 -2.63
C ASN A 5 22.36 29.76 -3.91
N GLY A 6 21.05 29.49 -3.81
CA GLY A 6 20.09 29.57 -4.91
C GLY A 6 20.18 28.44 -5.95
N ALA A 7 21.09 27.48 -5.80
CA ALA A 7 21.10 26.29 -6.66
C ALA A 7 20.21 25.19 -6.07
N HIS A 8 19.19 24.78 -6.83
CA HIS A 8 18.18 23.82 -6.38
C HIS A 8 18.42 22.42 -6.92
N ARG A 9 18.25 21.42 -6.06
CA ARG A 9 18.37 20.00 -6.41
C ARG A 9 17.13 19.23 -5.96
N VAL A 10 16.43 18.57 -6.88
CA VAL A 10 15.42 17.57 -6.54
C VAL A 10 16.10 16.27 -6.09
N THR A 11 15.64 15.71 -4.98
CA THR A 11 16.17 14.45 -4.41
C THR A 11 15.23 13.28 -4.69
N LEU A 12 13.94 13.47 -4.41
CA LEU A 12 12.87 12.51 -4.68
C LEU A 12 11.61 13.27 -5.14
N VAL A 13 10.84 12.63 -6.02
CA VAL A 13 9.50 13.04 -6.40
C VAL A 13 8.54 11.90 -6.07
N TRP A 14 7.45 12.22 -5.39
CA TRP A 14 6.40 11.30 -5.00
C TRP A 14 5.08 11.72 -5.64
N LYS A 15 4.29 10.75 -6.07
CA LYS A 15 2.97 10.94 -6.64
C LYS A 15 1.92 10.37 -5.70
N TYR A 16 0.99 11.21 -5.26
CA TYR A 16 -0.17 10.77 -4.50
C TYR A 16 -1.26 10.26 -5.44
N ASN A 17 -1.81 9.09 -5.11
CA ASN A 17 -3.10 8.66 -5.62
C ASN A 17 -4.12 8.87 -4.50
N LYS A 18 -5.10 9.72 -4.77
CA LYS A 18 -6.20 10.00 -3.85
C LYS A 18 -7.50 9.49 -4.47
N VAL A 19 -8.37 8.98 -3.62
CA VAL A 19 -9.71 8.53 -4.02
C VAL A 19 -10.77 9.35 -3.30
N LYS A 20 -11.92 9.49 -3.94
CA LYS A 20 -13.08 10.12 -3.34
C LYS A 20 -13.96 9.06 -2.69
N THR A 21 -14.20 9.16 -1.39
CA THR A 21 -15.11 8.25 -0.67
C THR A 21 -16.56 8.47 -1.11
N ALA A 22 -17.46 7.54 -0.76
CA ALA A 22 -18.88 7.65 -1.08
C ALA A 22 -19.52 8.93 -0.50
N GLU A 23 -19.04 9.39 0.65
CA GLU A 23 -19.49 10.62 1.34
C GLU A 23 -18.78 11.88 0.82
N GLY A 24 -17.79 11.72 -0.05
CA GLY A 24 -17.15 12.81 -0.78
C GLY A 24 -15.81 13.30 -0.20
N ALA A 25 -15.28 12.67 0.85
CA ALA A 25 -13.93 12.97 1.35
C ALA A 25 -12.87 12.55 0.32
N ILE A 26 -11.77 13.30 0.24
CA ILE A 26 -10.63 12.97 -0.63
C ILE A 26 -9.52 12.39 0.24
N VAL A 27 -9.35 11.08 0.19
CA VAL A 27 -8.44 10.32 1.06
C VAL A 27 -7.27 9.76 0.26
N TYR A 28 -6.15 9.50 0.94
CA TYR A 28 -4.97 8.91 0.31
C TYR A 28 -5.18 7.40 0.13
N ASP A 29 -4.96 6.92 -1.09
CA ASP A 29 -4.93 5.49 -1.40
C ASP A 29 -3.50 4.98 -1.49
N SER A 30 -2.64 5.65 -2.28
CA SER A 30 -1.22 5.30 -2.35
C SER A 30 -0.32 6.50 -2.57
N CYS A 31 0.96 6.31 -2.29
CA CYS A 31 2.02 7.26 -2.61
C CYS A 31 3.16 6.52 -3.30
N GLU A 32 3.53 6.92 -4.52
CA GLU A 32 4.45 6.18 -5.38
C GLU A 32 5.65 7.05 -5.78
N THR A 33 6.83 6.46 -5.92
CA THR A 33 7.99 7.19 -6.43
C THR A 33 7.86 7.45 -7.92
N VAL A 34 8.23 8.65 -8.36
CA VAL A 34 8.47 8.95 -9.77
C VAL A 34 9.91 8.60 -10.08
N ASN A 35 10.15 7.44 -10.71
CA ASN A 35 11.51 6.94 -10.97
C ASN A 35 12.21 7.63 -12.14
N ARG A 36 11.43 8.11 -13.10
CA ARG A 36 11.89 8.85 -14.27
C ARG A 36 10.91 9.98 -14.52
N LEU A 37 11.43 11.19 -14.64
CA LEU A 37 10.61 12.37 -14.93
C LEU A 37 10.15 12.30 -16.39
N SER A 38 8.85 12.15 -16.59
CA SER A 38 8.18 12.50 -17.85
C SER A 38 8.25 14.01 -18.08
N LEU A 39 7.78 14.47 -19.26
CA LEU A 39 7.79 15.90 -19.60
C LEU A 39 7.09 16.75 -18.53
N GLY A 40 5.87 16.36 -18.11
CA GLY A 40 5.11 17.11 -17.10
C GLY A 40 5.78 17.10 -15.72
N GLU A 41 6.38 15.98 -15.31
CA GLU A 41 7.11 15.91 -14.03
C GLU A 41 8.40 16.74 -14.06
N ALA A 42 9.09 16.79 -15.20
CA ALA A 42 10.26 17.64 -15.39
C ALA A 42 9.88 19.13 -15.36
N GLU A 43 8.80 19.51 -16.05
CA GLU A 43 8.25 20.88 -16.00
C GLU A 43 7.82 21.28 -14.58
N MET A 44 7.22 20.36 -13.83
CA MET A 44 6.88 20.58 -12.42
C MET A 44 8.13 20.81 -11.56
N VAL A 45 9.21 20.06 -11.78
CA VAL A 45 10.47 20.25 -11.05
C VAL A 45 11.09 21.62 -11.33
N GLU A 46 11.11 22.07 -12.59
CA GLU A 46 11.59 23.40 -12.97
C GLU A 46 10.71 24.52 -12.40
N TYR A 47 9.39 24.29 -12.37
CA TYR A 47 8.45 25.18 -11.70
C TYR A 47 8.72 25.25 -10.19
N ALA A 48 8.99 24.11 -9.54
CA ALA A 48 9.35 24.07 -8.12
C ALA A 48 10.64 24.83 -7.81
N TYR A 49 11.62 24.81 -8.73
CA TYR A 49 12.83 25.64 -8.61
C TYR A 49 12.50 27.13 -8.73
N SER A 50 11.67 27.51 -9.72
CA SER A 50 11.22 28.89 -9.89
C SER A 50 10.45 29.42 -8.67
N VAL A 51 9.62 28.58 -8.03
CA VAL A 51 8.95 28.91 -6.77
C VAL A 51 9.96 29.17 -5.67
N ALA A 52 10.98 28.33 -5.52
CA ALA A 52 12.02 28.51 -4.51
C ALA A 52 12.82 29.81 -4.71
N ASP A 53 13.14 30.15 -5.98
CA ASP A 53 13.78 31.41 -6.35
C ASP A 53 12.93 32.63 -5.98
N VAL A 54 11.64 32.63 -6.34
CA VAL A 54 10.71 33.75 -6.04
C VAL A 54 10.50 33.91 -4.54
N MET A 55 10.47 32.81 -3.78
CA MET A 55 10.40 32.82 -2.33
C MET A 55 11.71 33.26 -1.66
N GLY A 56 12.78 33.48 -2.44
CA GLY A 56 14.09 33.91 -1.94
C GLY A 56 14.82 32.83 -1.14
N ILE A 57 14.51 31.56 -1.36
CA ILE A 57 15.10 30.45 -0.62
C ILE A 57 16.54 30.24 -1.10
N GLN A 58 17.50 30.49 -0.22
CA GLN A 58 18.93 30.37 -0.55
C GLN A 58 19.57 29.09 -0.01
N TYR A 59 19.05 28.49 1.05
CA TYR A 59 19.67 27.32 1.70
C TYR A 59 18.62 26.39 2.30
N GLY A 60 18.92 25.10 2.30
CA GLY A 60 18.17 24.09 3.04
C GLY A 60 17.09 23.37 2.25
N PRO A 61 16.30 22.49 2.90
CA PRO A 61 15.27 21.72 2.26
C PRO A 61 14.04 22.57 1.93
N VAL A 62 13.39 22.21 0.83
CA VAL A 62 12.13 22.74 0.34
C VAL A 62 11.25 21.55 -0.03
N HIS A 63 10.22 21.34 0.76
CA HIS A 63 9.15 20.39 0.47
C HIS A 63 8.01 21.16 -0.17
N GLY A 64 7.58 20.73 -1.36
CA GLY A 64 6.45 21.33 -2.05
C GLY A 64 5.50 20.28 -2.59
N GLU A 65 4.21 20.59 -2.53
CA GLU A 65 3.14 19.83 -3.15
C GLU A 65 2.62 20.61 -4.35
N TYR A 66 2.48 19.89 -5.47
CA TYR A 66 2.11 20.46 -6.76
C TYR A 66 1.04 19.59 -7.42
N MET A 67 0.23 20.21 -8.25
CA MET A 67 -0.72 19.54 -9.15
C MET A 67 -0.34 19.86 -10.58
N ILE A 68 -0.47 18.92 -11.51
CA ILE A 68 -0.27 19.16 -12.94
C ILE A 68 -1.63 19.03 -13.61
N ASP A 69 -2.05 20.06 -14.32
CA ASP A 69 -3.23 20.05 -15.17
C ASP A 69 -2.87 20.32 -16.65
N GLU A 70 -3.87 20.64 -17.46
CA GLU A 70 -3.73 20.93 -18.88
C GLU A 70 -2.98 22.24 -19.19
N ASP A 71 -2.92 23.17 -18.23
CA ASP A 71 -2.20 24.44 -18.34
C ASP A 71 -0.78 24.35 -17.73
N GLY A 72 -0.49 23.31 -16.96
CA GLY A 72 0.84 22.98 -16.45
C GLY A 72 0.89 22.78 -14.92
N PRO A 73 2.06 22.95 -14.30
CA PRO A 73 2.21 22.77 -12.85
C PRO A 73 1.64 23.95 -12.04
N LEU A 74 0.87 23.63 -11.01
CA LEU A 74 0.30 24.54 -10.02
C LEU A 74 0.88 24.26 -8.64
N LEU A 75 1.29 25.31 -7.92
CA LEU A 75 1.70 25.22 -6.53
C LEU A 75 0.47 25.02 -5.61
N ILE A 76 0.48 23.95 -4.81
CA ILE A 76 -0.50 23.72 -3.75
C ILE A 76 0.05 24.20 -2.40
N GLU A 77 1.27 23.75 -2.06
CA GLU A 77 1.92 24.07 -0.78
C GLU A 77 3.44 24.08 -0.95
N VAL A 78 4.14 24.95 -0.21
CA VAL A 78 5.61 24.93 -0.11
C VAL A 78 6.06 25.29 1.31
N ASN A 79 6.99 24.51 1.86
CA ASN A 79 7.57 24.73 3.18
C ASN A 79 9.07 24.42 3.21
N CYS A 80 9.80 25.15 4.06
CA CYS A 80 11.23 24.92 4.29
C CYS A 80 11.48 23.84 5.36
N ARG A 81 11.12 22.59 5.04
CA ARG A 81 11.32 21.41 5.89
C ARG A 81 11.61 20.16 5.05
N PRO A 82 12.20 19.10 5.64
CA PRO A 82 12.25 17.78 5.01
C PRO A 82 10.86 17.24 4.65
N CYS A 83 10.84 16.30 3.70
CA CYS A 83 9.66 15.53 3.35
C CYS A 83 9.10 14.80 4.59
N GLY A 84 7.76 14.71 4.66
CA GLY A 84 7.06 14.03 5.75
C GLY A 84 7.08 12.50 5.63
N ALA A 85 6.13 11.86 6.32
CA ALA A 85 5.88 10.41 6.34
C ALA A 85 6.93 9.50 7.00
N ASN A 86 8.02 10.07 7.56
CA ASN A 86 9.04 9.35 8.33
C ASN A 86 9.48 8.03 7.66
N MET A 87 9.79 8.11 6.36
CA MET A 87 10.14 6.93 5.57
C MET A 87 11.41 6.25 6.15
N PRO A 88 11.39 4.93 6.35
CA PRO A 88 12.56 4.22 6.88
C PRO A 88 13.81 4.43 6.00
N ALA A 89 14.97 4.62 6.61
CA ALA A 89 16.21 4.85 5.84
C ALA A 89 16.53 3.66 4.91
N GLU A 90 16.47 2.43 5.41
CA GLU A 90 16.78 1.25 4.57
C GLU A 90 15.76 1.03 3.45
N TYR A 91 14.56 1.61 3.55
CA TYR A 91 13.58 1.64 2.45
C TYR A 91 14.06 2.58 1.33
N LEU A 92 14.44 3.80 1.70
CA LEU A 92 14.94 4.80 0.78
C LEU A 92 16.28 4.39 0.14
N ASP A 93 17.10 3.60 0.86
CA ASP A 93 18.33 3.02 0.32
C ASP A 93 18.07 2.12 -0.89
N ARG A 94 17.04 1.27 -0.80
CA ARG A 94 16.64 0.39 -1.92
C ARG A 94 16.09 1.16 -3.11
N ILE A 95 15.42 2.29 -2.86
CA ILE A 95 14.79 3.11 -3.90
C ILE A 95 15.82 3.98 -4.62
N SER A 96 16.66 4.69 -3.87
CA SER A 96 17.46 5.81 -4.42
C SER A 96 18.92 5.78 -4.00
N GLY A 97 19.26 5.10 -2.89
CA GLY A 97 20.55 5.18 -2.20
C GLY A 97 21.06 6.59 -1.94
N GLN A 98 20.17 7.58 -1.97
CA GLN A 98 20.47 8.97 -1.68
C GLN A 98 19.35 9.55 -0.82
N HIS A 99 19.71 10.01 0.37
CA HIS A 99 18.74 10.59 1.29
C HIS A 99 18.61 12.09 1.08
N GLU A 100 17.41 12.62 1.30
CA GLU A 100 17.20 14.06 1.37
C GLU A 100 18.08 14.67 2.48
N THR A 101 18.19 13.98 3.62
CA THR A 101 19.03 14.38 4.76
C THR A 101 20.51 14.47 4.38
N ASP A 102 21.04 13.55 3.59
CA ASP A 102 22.41 13.62 3.07
C ASP A 102 22.61 14.86 2.19
N SER A 103 21.65 15.14 1.30
CA SER A 103 21.73 16.32 0.43
C SER A 103 21.61 17.62 1.23
N ILE A 104 20.78 17.64 2.29
CA ILE A 104 20.70 18.77 3.23
C ILE A 104 22.05 18.98 3.90
N LEU A 105 22.65 17.93 4.48
CA LEU A 105 23.95 18.02 5.13
C LEU A 105 25.05 18.47 4.16
N ASP A 106 25.04 17.96 2.92
CA ASP A 106 25.97 18.39 1.87
C ASP A 106 25.80 19.86 1.52
N SER A 107 24.56 20.37 1.47
CA SER A 107 24.30 21.77 1.22
C SER A 107 24.90 22.68 2.30
N TYR A 108 24.93 22.28 3.57
CA TYR A 108 25.49 23.14 4.63
C TYR A 108 26.98 22.90 4.87
N LEU A 109 27.42 21.65 4.81
CA LEU A 109 28.73 21.23 5.32
C LEU A 109 29.72 20.87 4.20
N ARG A 110 29.23 20.50 3.01
CA ARG A 110 30.07 20.06 1.87
C ARG A 110 29.59 20.63 0.53
N PRO A 111 29.59 21.98 0.33
CA PRO A 111 29.05 22.60 -0.89
C PRO A 111 29.61 22.05 -2.21
N LYS A 112 30.91 21.72 -2.24
CA LYS A 112 31.53 21.11 -3.43
C LYS A 112 30.86 19.79 -3.80
N ARG A 113 30.60 18.92 -2.82
CA ARG A 113 29.90 17.65 -3.02
C ARG A 113 28.46 17.90 -3.47
N PHE A 114 27.76 18.87 -2.87
CA PHE A 114 26.41 19.24 -3.31
C PHE A 114 26.36 19.61 -4.80
N PHE A 115 27.31 20.42 -5.28
CA PHE A 115 27.38 20.79 -6.71
C PHE A 115 27.83 19.66 -7.63
N GLU A 116 28.61 18.68 -7.15
CA GLU A 116 28.93 17.47 -7.92
C GLU A 116 27.69 16.59 -8.08
N GLU A 117 26.94 16.43 -7.01
CA GLU A 117 25.71 15.65 -6.98
C GLU A 117 24.57 16.30 -7.78
N LEU A 118 24.48 17.64 -7.80
CA LEU A 118 23.53 18.40 -8.63
C LEU A 118 23.66 18.11 -10.13
N LYS A 119 24.86 17.74 -10.60
CA LYS A 119 25.12 17.44 -12.02
C LYS A 119 24.66 16.04 -12.42
N LYS A 120 24.34 15.18 -11.46
CA LYS A 120 23.88 13.82 -11.75
C LYS A 120 22.44 13.86 -12.25
N LYS A 121 22.13 12.96 -13.18
CA LYS A 121 20.78 12.75 -13.67
C LYS A 121 19.90 12.21 -12.53
N TYR A 122 18.66 12.68 -12.45
CA TYR A 122 17.63 12.08 -11.60
C TYR A 122 17.26 10.69 -12.13
N GLU A 123 17.58 9.66 -11.36
CA GLU A 123 17.24 8.27 -11.66
C GLU A 123 17.25 7.48 -10.35
N LEU A 124 16.23 6.65 -10.14
CA LEU A 124 16.08 5.79 -8.96
C LEU A 124 16.43 4.34 -9.30
N TYR A 125 16.88 3.56 -8.32
CA TYR A 125 17.26 2.15 -8.45
C TYR A 125 16.05 1.21 -8.50
N ALA A 126 15.03 1.49 -7.68
CA ALA A 126 13.83 0.66 -7.56
C ALA A 126 12.57 1.52 -7.39
N TYR A 127 11.41 0.94 -7.66
CA TYR A 127 10.12 1.59 -7.50
C TYR A 127 9.64 1.43 -6.05
N GLY A 128 9.31 2.53 -5.40
CA GLY A 128 8.72 2.57 -4.07
C GLY A 128 7.23 2.89 -4.11
N THR A 129 6.44 2.23 -3.27
CA THR A 129 5.04 2.54 -3.04
C THR A 129 4.67 2.39 -1.57
N LEU A 130 3.84 3.30 -1.07
CA LEU A 130 3.10 3.16 0.18
C LEU A 130 1.64 2.90 -0.17
N LYS A 131 1.08 1.78 0.30
CA LYS A 131 -0.38 1.60 0.34
C LYS A 131 -0.88 2.13 1.67
N ILE A 132 -1.83 3.06 1.65
CA ILE A 132 -2.46 3.65 2.83
C ILE A 132 -3.86 3.05 2.94
N PHE A 133 -4.19 2.44 4.07
CA PHE A 133 -5.47 1.75 4.22
C PHE A 133 -6.62 2.71 4.54
N ILE A 134 -7.71 2.55 3.80
CA ILE A 134 -8.95 3.33 3.95
C ILE A 134 -9.92 2.49 4.78
N ILE A 135 -10.23 2.97 5.98
CA ILE A 135 -11.20 2.40 6.89
C ILE A 135 -12.62 2.75 6.40
N PRO A 136 -13.46 1.79 5.99
CA PRO A 136 -14.74 2.06 5.32
C PRO A 136 -15.85 2.51 6.29
N LYS A 137 -15.74 2.15 7.56
CA LYS A 137 -16.66 2.49 8.64
C LYS A 137 -15.92 2.47 9.97
N ASP A 138 -16.46 3.14 10.98
CA ASP A 138 -16.01 2.98 12.36
C ASP A 138 -15.98 1.49 12.73
N ILE A 139 -14.82 1.05 13.24
CA ILE A 139 -14.58 -0.35 13.59
C ILE A 139 -13.80 -0.44 14.89
N VAL A 140 -14.14 -1.42 15.71
CA VAL A 140 -13.35 -1.83 16.87
C VAL A 140 -12.68 -3.15 16.50
N ALA A 141 -11.45 -3.05 16.00
CA ALA A 141 -10.70 -4.20 15.52
C ALA A 141 -10.11 -4.98 16.69
N GLN A 142 -10.35 -6.29 16.74
CA GLN A 142 -9.72 -7.23 17.67
C GLN A 142 -8.52 -7.95 17.06
N SER A 143 -8.30 -7.82 15.75
CA SER A 143 -7.12 -8.35 15.08
C SER A 143 -6.77 -7.63 13.78
N ALA A 144 -5.54 -7.84 13.31
CA ALA A 144 -5.01 -7.30 12.06
C ALA A 144 -4.47 -8.40 11.13
N PRO A 145 -5.34 -9.20 10.46
CA PRO A 145 -4.89 -10.31 9.62
C PRO A 145 -3.94 -9.93 8.48
N ILE A 146 -3.95 -8.65 8.08
CA ILE A 146 -3.05 -8.12 7.04
C ILE A 146 -1.58 -8.38 7.34
N MET A 147 -1.16 -8.40 8.61
CA MET A 147 0.25 -8.64 8.97
C MET A 147 0.77 -10.00 8.46
N ASN A 148 -0.12 -11.00 8.34
CA ASN A 148 0.21 -12.30 7.77
C ASN A 148 0.17 -12.33 6.23
N ILE A 149 -0.51 -11.37 5.62
CA ILE A 149 -0.69 -11.27 4.17
C ILE A 149 0.42 -10.41 3.56
N GLU A 150 0.66 -9.22 4.13
CA GLU A 150 1.62 -8.25 3.62
C GLU A 150 3.04 -8.81 3.60
N SER A 151 3.42 -9.58 4.63
CA SER A 151 4.75 -10.19 4.76
C SER A 151 5.07 -11.21 3.67
N LYS A 152 4.04 -11.72 2.96
CA LYS A 152 4.16 -12.66 1.84
C LYS A 152 4.25 -11.97 0.48
N LEU A 153 4.04 -10.65 0.41
CA LEU A 153 4.14 -9.90 -0.84
C LEU A 153 5.61 -9.82 -1.26
N LYS A 154 5.89 -10.10 -2.54
CA LYS A 154 7.26 -10.04 -3.07
C LYS A 154 7.86 -8.64 -3.00
N SER A 155 7.02 -7.61 -3.07
CA SER A 155 7.46 -6.24 -2.92
C SER A 155 7.44 -5.74 -1.48
N PHE A 156 7.11 -6.55 -0.48
CA PHE A 156 7.04 -6.09 0.91
C PHE A 156 8.38 -5.57 1.42
N TYR A 157 8.37 -4.41 2.06
CA TYR A 157 9.49 -3.89 2.83
C TYR A 157 9.19 -3.92 4.33
N GLY A 158 8.02 -3.42 4.72
CA GLY A 158 7.62 -3.24 6.11
C GLY A 158 6.28 -2.53 6.19
N SER A 159 5.76 -2.31 7.39
CA SER A 159 4.48 -1.62 7.60
C SER A 159 4.52 -0.75 8.84
N THR A 160 3.60 0.21 8.91
CA THR A 160 3.27 0.95 10.12
C THR A 160 1.78 0.79 10.32
N LEU A 161 1.44 -0.33 10.92
CA LEU A 161 0.09 -0.66 11.38
C LEU A 161 0.05 -0.46 12.88
N MET A 162 -1.12 -0.08 13.41
CA MET A 162 -1.28 -0.04 14.86
C MET A 162 -1.32 -1.47 15.40
N ASP A 163 -0.55 -1.70 16.45
CA ASP A 163 -0.49 -2.98 17.11
C ASP A 163 -1.80 -3.23 17.90
N ILE A 164 -2.41 -4.39 17.68
CA ILE A 164 -3.65 -4.85 18.34
C ILE A 164 -3.30 -5.96 19.35
N GLU A 165 -2.09 -5.94 19.91
CA GLU A 165 -1.64 -6.90 20.91
C GLU A 165 -2.51 -6.83 22.18
N GLN A 166 -3.48 -7.75 22.24
CA GLN A 166 -4.41 -8.09 23.34
C GLN A 166 -5.59 -7.15 23.63
N ASP A 167 -5.58 -5.90 23.15
CA ASP A 167 -6.71 -4.98 23.29
C ASP A 167 -7.35 -4.67 21.94
N SER A 168 -8.68 -4.58 21.93
CA SER A 168 -9.41 -4.09 20.77
C SER A 168 -9.06 -2.63 20.49
N LEU A 169 -8.82 -2.28 19.23
CA LEU A 169 -8.45 -0.93 18.83
C LEU A 169 -9.53 -0.28 17.99
N PHE A 170 -9.91 0.95 18.34
CA PHE A 170 -10.87 1.72 17.56
C PHE A 170 -10.17 2.40 16.37
N PHE A 171 -10.68 2.15 15.17
CA PHE A 171 -10.35 2.90 13.97
C PHE A 171 -11.58 3.69 13.51
N PRO A 172 -11.49 5.03 13.44
CA PRO A 172 -12.55 5.81 12.82
C PRO A 172 -12.57 5.53 11.32
N LYS A 173 -13.74 5.72 10.70
CA LYS A 173 -13.85 5.82 9.24
C LYS A 173 -12.83 6.85 8.71
N THR A 174 -12.15 6.52 7.62
CA THR A 174 -11.13 7.40 7.05
C THR A 174 -11.77 8.59 6.35
N GLU A 175 -11.41 9.79 6.79
CA GLU A 175 -11.80 11.08 6.20
C GLU A 175 -10.57 11.89 5.75
N ASP A 176 -9.39 11.55 6.28
CA ASP A 176 -8.10 12.19 6.00
C ASP A 176 -6.94 11.21 6.25
N LEU A 177 -5.70 11.72 6.16
CA LEU A 177 -4.51 10.89 6.43
C LEU A 177 -4.41 10.43 7.90
N HIS A 178 -4.92 11.20 8.85
CA HIS A 178 -4.80 10.90 10.28
C HIS A 178 -5.73 9.77 10.71
N SER A 179 -6.91 9.69 10.08
CA SER A 179 -7.90 8.64 10.24
C SER A 179 -7.67 7.41 9.34
N SER A 180 -6.48 7.29 8.73
CA SER A 180 -6.11 6.12 7.92
C SER A 180 -5.76 4.90 8.78
N GLY A 181 -5.95 3.71 8.22
CA GLY A 181 -5.65 2.42 8.86
C GLY A 181 -4.18 2.03 8.86
N GLY A 182 -3.26 3.00 8.85
CA GLY A 182 -1.84 2.75 8.68
C GLY A 182 -1.44 2.46 7.23
N TYR A 183 -0.18 2.04 7.04
CA TYR A 183 0.40 1.90 5.70
C TYR A 183 1.40 0.75 5.56
N VAL A 184 1.43 0.18 4.36
CA VAL A 184 2.38 -0.86 3.92
C VAL A 184 3.39 -0.24 2.97
N PHE A 185 4.67 -0.37 3.29
CA PHE A 185 5.78 0.01 2.43
C PHE A 185 6.14 -1.14 1.50
N MET A 186 6.19 -0.84 0.21
CA MET A 186 6.57 -1.78 -0.83
C MET A 186 7.70 -1.21 -1.70
N VAL A 187 8.64 -2.06 -2.08
CA VAL A 187 9.74 -1.73 -3.00
C VAL A 187 10.06 -2.91 -3.91
N ASN A 188 10.26 -2.65 -5.20
CA ASN A 188 10.72 -3.65 -6.15
C ASN A 188 11.41 -3.01 -7.36
N GLU A 189 12.36 -3.71 -7.98
CA GLU A 189 12.99 -3.27 -9.24
C GLU A 189 12.03 -3.44 -10.43
N ASP A 190 11.11 -4.41 -10.36
CA ASP A 190 10.05 -4.62 -11.33
C ASP A 190 8.77 -3.86 -10.93
N LYS A 191 8.45 -2.85 -11.72
CA LYS A 191 7.24 -2.05 -11.55
C LYS A 191 5.97 -2.91 -11.63
N ALA A 192 5.95 -3.93 -12.48
CA ALA A 192 4.77 -4.77 -12.66
C ALA A 192 4.45 -5.60 -11.40
N GLU A 193 5.48 -6.08 -10.69
CA GLU A 193 5.29 -6.80 -9.42
C GLU A 193 4.75 -5.86 -8.33
N LEU A 194 5.27 -4.63 -8.26
CA LEU A 194 4.79 -3.59 -7.35
C LEU A 194 3.32 -3.24 -7.62
N GLU A 195 2.97 -2.98 -8.88
CA GLU A 195 1.59 -2.69 -9.30
C GLU A 195 0.64 -3.87 -9.02
N LYS A 196 1.10 -5.10 -9.24
CA LYS A 196 0.35 -6.31 -8.89
C LYS A 196 0.07 -6.39 -7.39
N ASN A 197 1.09 -6.19 -6.55
CA ASN A 197 0.98 -6.29 -5.10
C ASN A 197 0.11 -5.14 -4.54
N LEU A 198 0.25 -3.92 -5.05
CA LEU A 198 -0.62 -2.79 -4.72
C LEU A 198 -2.09 -3.06 -5.09
N ASN A 199 -2.35 -3.55 -6.30
CA ASN A 199 -3.70 -3.86 -6.74
C ASN A 199 -4.32 -5.03 -5.96
N TYR A 200 -3.51 -5.99 -5.52
CA TYR A 200 -3.94 -7.05 -4.62
C TYR A 200 -4.40 -6.47 -3.26
N LEU A 201 -3.61 -5.59 -2.65
CA LEU A 201 -4.00 -4.90 -1.41
C LEU A 201 -5.26 -4.04 -1.57
N ARG A 202 -5.41 -3.31 -2.68
CA ARG A 202 -6.64 -2.55 -3.01
C ARG A 202 -7.86 -3.47 -3.14
N LYS A 203 -7.69 -4.67 -3.70
CA LYS A 203 -8.77 -5.65 -3.81
C LYS A 203 -9.17 -6.23 -2.46
N ILE A 204 -8.21 -6.49 -1.57
CA ILE A 204 -8.50 -6.88 -0.18
C ILE A 204 -9.29 -5.76 0.51
N GLU A 205 -8.80 -4.52 0.44
CA GLU A 205 -9.44 -3.37 1.06
C GLU A 205 -10.90 -3.18 0.61
N SER A 206 -11.17 -3.32 -0.69
CA SER A 206 -12.50 -3.09 -1.25
C SER A 206 -13.47 -4.27 -1.12
N ASN A 207 -12.98 -5.52 -1.13
CA ASN A 207 -13.85 -6.70 -1.20
C ASN A 207 -13.82 -7.57 0.06
N ALA A 208 -12.79 -7.44 0.90
CA ALA A 208 -12.54 -8.30 2.04
C ALA A 208 -11.84 -7.54 3.18
N PHE A 209 -12.39 -6.39 3.57
CA PHE A 209 -11.77 -5.50 4.56
C PHE A 209 -11.45 -6.18 5.91
N SER A 210 -12.21 -7.22 6.30
CA SER A 210 -11.93 -8.02 7.50
C SER A 210 -10.57 -8.73 7.48
N LEU A 211 -9.96 -8.90 6.29
CA LEU A 211 -8.58 -9.39 6.15
C LEU A 211 -7.53 -8.29 6.39
N ILE A 212 -7.96 -7.04 6.59
CA ILE A 212 -7.11 -5.94 7.06
C ILE A 212 -7.24 -5.81 8.56
N TYR A 213 -8.44 -5.45 8.99
CA TYR A 213 -8.80 -5.32 10.39
C TYR A 213 -10.11 -6.05 10.62
N SER A 214 -10.13 -6.94 11.61
CA SER A 214 -11.31 -7.73 11.95
C SER A 214 -11.85 -7.38 13.31
N GLU A 215 -13.17 -7.36 13.45
CA GLU A 215 -13.86 -7.29 14.74
C GLU A 215 -13.72 -8.61 15.53
N ASP A 216 -13.23 -9.68 14.90
CA ASP A 216 -12.96 -10.98 15.50
C ASP A 216 -11.48 -11.12 15.94
N ALA A 217 -11.24 -11.80 17.06
CA ALA A 217 -9.89 -12.12 17.52
C ALA A 217 -9.23 -13.20 16.63
N MET A 218 -7.91 -13.18 16.51
CA MET A 218 -7.12 -14.20 15.78
C MET A 218 -6.92 -15.51 16.57
N ASN A 219 -7.92 -15.94 17.33
CA ASN A 219 -7.90 -17.19 18.09
C ASN A 219 -8.73 -18.26 17.36
N TYR A 220 -8.32 -18.63 16.16
CA TYR A 220 -8.96 -19.70 15.41
C TYR A 220 -8.25 -21.03 15.70
N GLU A 221 -8.93 -21.93 16.41
CA GLU A 221 -8.55 -23.35 16.40
C GLU A 221 -9.08 -23.96 15.10
N LEU A 222 -8.20 -24.16 14.13
CA LEU A 222 -8.53 -24.89 12.90
C LEU A 222 -8.65 -26.38 13.21
N LYS A 223 -9.74 -26.99 12.75
CA LYS A 223 -10.07 -28.40 12.95
C LYS A 223 -10.38 -29.04 11.59
N ASP A 224 -10.02 -30.31 11.45
CA ASP A 224 -10.29 -31.12 10.26
C ASP A 224 -11.27 -32.28 10.59
N ASP A 225 -12.03 -32.16 11.68
CA ASP A 225 -12.91 -33.25 12.13
C ASP A 225 -14.30 -33.19 11.49
N GLU A 226 -15.06 -34.29 11.59
CA GLU A 226 -16.44 -34.37 11.08
C GLU A 226 -17.35 -33.31 11.72
N THR A 227 -17.03 -32.82 12.93
CA THR A 227 -17.79 -31.76 13.59
C THR A 227 -17.68 -30.47 12.80
N TYR A 228 -16.48 -30.11 12.34
CA TYR A 228 -16.24 -28.92 11.54
C TYR A 228 -16.92 -28.99 10.16
N LEU A 229 -16.90 -30.15 9.50
CA LEU A 229 -17.63 -30.34 8.24
C LEU A 229 -19.15 -30.18 8.43
N ASN A 230 -19.70 -30.65 9.55
CA ASN A 230 -21.11 -30.47 9.90
C ASN A 230 -21.47 -29.01 10.21
N GLU A 231 -20.52 -28.19 10.66
CA GLU A 231 -20.72 -26.75 10.85
C GLU A 231 -20.73 -25.98 9.51
N ILE A 232 -19.97 -26.44 8.51
CA ILE A 232 -19.90 -25.82 7.19
C ILE A 232 -21.09 -26.21 6.30
N LYS A 233 -21.59 -27.45 6.43
CA LYS A 233 -22.69 -27.96 5.60
C LYS A 233 -23.90 -27.00 5.53
N PRO A 234 -24.43 -26.46 6.63
CA PRO A 234 -25.52 -25.48 6.59
C PRO A 234 -25.17 -24.19 5.83
N LEU A 235 -23.91 -23.73 5.86
CA LEU A 235 -23.47 -22.57 5.08
C LEU A 235 -23.48 -22.89 3.59
N VAL A 236 -22.93 -24.03 3.20
CA VAL A 236 -22.94 -24.49 1.80
C VAL A 236 -24.37 -24.57 1.27
N GLU A 237 -25.29 -25.18 2.02
CA GLU A 237 -26.71 -25.27 1.67
C GLU A 237 -27.38 -23.89 1.57
N LEU A 238 -27.06 -22.96 2.48
CA LEU A 238 -27.57 -21.58 2.43
C LEU A 238 -27.10 -20.86 1.16
N PHE A 239 -25.84 -21.04 0.77
CA PHE A 239 -25.28 -20.34 -0.39
C PHE A 239 -25.77 -20.92 -1.72
N GLU A 240 -26.18 -22.19 -1.78
CA GLU A 240 -26.81 -22.78 -2.99
C GLU A 240 -27.97 -21.96 -3.55
N GLU A 241 -28.71 -21.26 -2.68
CA GLU A 241 -29.84 -20.42 -3.09
C GLU A 241 -29.41 -19.17 -3.88
N TYR A 242 -28.13 -18.77 -3.78
CA TYR A 242 -27.56 -17.62 -4.46
C TYR A 242 -26.96 -17.95 -5.83
N GLY A 243 -27.03 -19.23 -6.27
CA GLY A 243 -26.76 -19.65 -7.63
C GLY A 243 -25.49 -20.51 -7.81
N THR A 244 -24.67 -20.24 -8.83
CA THR A 244 -23.51 -21.09 -9.15
C THR A 244 -22.34 -20.88 -8.17
N GLY A 245 -22.12 -21.84 -7.28
CA GLY A 245 -21.05 -21.81 -6.29
C GLY A 245 -19.82 -22.64 -6.63
N LEU A 246 -18.65 -22.18 -6.20
CA LEU A 246 -17.41 -22.96 -6.10
C LEU A 246 -17.03 -23.13 -4.62
N PHE A 247 -16.83 -24.36 -4.16
CA PHE A 247 -16.32 -24.68 -2.83
C PHE A 247 -14.92 -25.27 -2.93
N ILE A 248 -13.95 -24.62 -2.31
CA ILE A 248 -12.55 -25.04 -2.29
C ILE A 248 -12.25 -25.60 -0.91
N SER A 249 -12.05 -26.91 -0.81
CA SER A 249 -11.78 -27.63 0.43
C SER A 249 -11.16 -28.99 0.15
N ASP A 250 -10.43 -29.54 1.12
CA ASP A 250 -10.05 -30.96 1.12
C ASP A 250 -11.06 -31.86 1.88
N GLN A 251 -12.14 -31.26 2.40
CA GLN A 251 -13.32 -31.94 2.93
C GLN A 251 -14.54 -31.59 2.07
N PHE A 252 -15.30 -32.59 1.65
CA PHE A 252 -16.44 -32.39 0.74
C PHE A 252 -17.77 -32.61 1.45
N VAL A 253 -18.77 -31.80 1.10
CA VAL A 253 -20.13 -31.89 1.63
C VAL A 253 -20.96 -32.77 0.70
N ASP A 254 -21.48 -33.87 1.23
CA ASP A 254 -22.40 -34.74 0.48
C ASP A 254 -23.70 -34.01 0.12
N ASP A 255 -24.24 -34.34 -1.06
CA ASP A 255 -25.48 -33.81 -1.63
C ASP A 255 -25.49 -32.30 -1.97
N ALA A 256 -24.34 -31.62 -1.88
CA ALA A 256 -24.25 -30.21 -2.26
C ALA A 256 -24.25 -30.02 -3.80
N LYS A 257 -25.01 -29.03 -4.27
CA LYS A 257 -25.17 -28.68 -5.70
C LYS A 257 -24.08 -27.76 -6.24
N ILE A 258 -23.23 -27.22 -5.36
CA ILE A 258 -22.10 -26.38 -5.75
C ILE A 258 -20.92 -27.23 -6.24
N LEU A 259 -20.11 -26.68 -7.14
CA LEU A 259 -18.90 -27.35 -7.60
C LEU A 259 -17.89 -27.37 -6.46
N GLN A 260 -17.43 -28.55 -6.06
CA GLN A 260 -16.44 -28.69 -4.99
C GLN A 260 -15.11 -29.20 -5.56
N ILE A 261 -14.00 -28.59 -5.16
CA ILE A 261 -12.65 -28.94 -5.61
C ILE A 261 -11.65 -28.92 -4.45
N ASP A 262 -10.58 -29.70 -4.56
CA ASP A 262 -9.38 -29.52 -3.74
C ASP A 262 -8.57 -28.31 -4.23
N TYR A 263 -7.80 -27.67 -3.34
CA TYR A 263 -6.94 -26.53 -3.67
C TYR A 263 -6.01 -26.79 -4.85
N GLY A 264 -5.46 -28.01 -4.99
CA GLY A 264 -4.58 -28.38 -6.09
C GLY A 264 -5.23 -28.35 -7.47
N GLN A 265 -6.57 -28.24 -7.54
CA GLN A 265 -7.33 -28.22 -8.79
C GLN A 265 -7.77 -26.81 -9.19
N ILE A 266 -7.40 -25.77 -8.43
CA ILE A 266 -7.88 -24.39 -8.65
C ILE A 266 -7.55 -23.88 -10.06
N ASP A 267 -6.39 -24.25 -10.61
CA ASP A 267 -5.95 -23.86 -11.96
C ASP A 267 -6.73 -24.58 -13.09
N GLU A 268 -7.42 -25.68 -12.77
CA GLU A 268 -8.22 -26.45 -13.72
C GLU A 268 -9.67 -25.96 -13.80
N VAL A 269 -10.10 -25.13 -12.84
CA VAL A 269 -11.46 -24.63 -12.76
C VAL A 269 -11.76 -23.70 -13.94
N LYS A 270 -12.86 -24.00 -14.64
CA LYS A 270 -13.39 -23.18 -15.74
C LYS A 270 -14.86 -22.88 -15.50
N GLY A 271 -15.26 -21.63 -15.71
CA GLY A 271 -16.65 -21.20 -15.56
C GLY A 271 -16.76 -19.86 -14.88
N ASN A 272 -18.01 -19.38 -14.75
CA ASN A 272 -18.33 -18.21 -13.95
C ASN A 272 -19.11 -18.70 -12.71
N PHE A 273 -18.67 -18.24 -11.54
CA PHE A 273 -19.29 -18.55 -10.25
C PHE A 273 -19.84 -17.27 -9.66
N GLU A 274 -21.07 -17.32 -9.16
CA GLU A 274 -21.71 -16.22 -8.46
C GLU A 274 -21.14 -16.05 -7.04
N PHE A 275 -20.60 -17.12 -6.46
CA PHE A 275 -19.87 -17.08 -5.19
C PHE A 275 -18.79 -18.15 -5.10
N VAL A 276 -17.81 -17.89 -4.25
CA VAL A 276 -16.73 -18.83 -3.91
C VAL A 276 -16.65 -18.97 -2.40
N LEU A 277 -16.69 -20.20 -1.91
CA LEU A 277 -16.48 -20.57 -0.51
C LEU A 277 -15.12 -21.25 -0.40
N ILE A 278 -14.25 -20.76 0.47
CA ILE A 278 -12.93 -21.35 0.72
C ILE A 278 -12.93 -21.85 2.16
N ASN A 279 -12.83 -23.17 2.32
CA ASN A 279 -12.71 -23.79 3.64
C ASN A 279 -11.25 -23.77 4.09
N LEU A 280 -10.87 -22.78 4.89
CA LEU A 280 -9.53 -22.66 5.47
C LEU A 280 -9.37 -23.59 6.68
N ASN A 281 -9.43 -24.90 6.49
CA ASN A 281 -9.16 -25.86 7.56
C ASN A 281 -7.65 -26.10 7.74
N LYS A 282 -7.30 -26.87 8.78
CA LYS A 282 -5.90 -27.05 9.17
C LYS A 282 -5.11 -27.76 8.08
N SER A 283 -5.66 -28.81 7.49
CA SER A 283 -5.00 -29.57 6.42
C SER A 283 -4.78 -28.76 5.14
N LEU A 284 -5.62 -27.77 4.83
CA LEU A 284 -5.40 -26.85 3.70
C LEU A 284 -4.29 -25.83 3.98
N ILE A 285 -4.21 -25.31 5.21
CA ILE A 285 -3.21 -24.30 5.58
C ILE A 285 -1.82 -24.93 5.74
N ASP A 286 -1.73 -26.10 6.37
CA ASP A 286 -0.46 -26.81 6.59
C ASP A 286 0.22 -27.20 5.25
N LYS A 287 -0.56 -27.43 4.18
CA LYS A 287 -0.03 -27.68 2.82
C LYS A 287 0.68 -26.47 2.18
N ASN A 288 0.40 -25.25 2.63
CA ASN A 288 1.00 -24.02 2.09
C ASN A 288 2.27 -23.57 2.86
N GLU A 289 2.64 -24.26 3.94
CA GLU A 289 3.89 -24.01 4.69
C GLU A 289 5.09 -24.86 4.22
N SER A 290 4.89 -25.77 3.26
CA SER A 290 5.92 -26.63 2.65
C SER A 290 6.33 -26.18 1.26
#